data_AF-A0A6G8DEN6-F1
#
_entry.id   AF-A0A6G8DEN6-F1
#
_cell.length_a   1.000
_cell.length_b   1.000
_cell.length_c   1.000
_cell.angle_alpha   90.00
_cell.angle_beta   90.00
_cell.angle_gamma   90.00
#
_symmetry.space_group_name_H-M   'P 1'
#
loop_
_entity.id
_entity.type
_entity.pdbx_description
1 polymer ?
#
loop_
_entity_poly.entity_id
_entity_poly.type
_entity_poly.pdbx_seq_one_letter_code
_entity_poly.pdbx_strand_id
1 'polypeptide(L)'
;MNKVLKQLTSLITLGLVIFASTSQARGVDHTDYDGLDNREVAEIRSFLSHTVGDILRENKTLSSELEAGNVYDPISDYETWLPHESQIEIPRLESALLTAYLNDPSSTVLSKAMAAYHVVKLPKWRATLYGRDRKSVRSVKHAVYALYFLRRAQHLGSEEAWLTRAETQISDQLLLWLPTDLPIDISEGHDAHTYFLESFNYKEVNRYLATEKLLQDLLDNPTNLTTNAYAIASNIWNGGEADYDDPTILYSMVMSSYLAQRAIPLYQLAEQAWEADPENNQQFRLTTLLGGWTVPARLWLAKLHGDNDTVELLDAEHREWFAINPYFHSASIGWMLFDDPQKVMEGFQSVLSVMGCADNRSCMDRPRFSFNILSYLLLVTDYSLKLGDAGTASYVLSFRHNPYFEYDSWLLGQEAWEHRENNMMEIIARYQNDDINDDPTTASLKSHKWGPNTITCQLCHQAQAREWSDEDKATIFYPSEAHGYVGNWPTRLVDWDALLAE
;
A
#
# COMPACT_ATOMS: atom_id res chain seq x y z
N MET A 1 -34.58 21.46 -10.49
CA MET A 1 -34.10 20.49 -11.49
C MET A 1 -33.63 21.10 -12.82
N ASN A 2 -33.01 22.30 -12.88
CA ASN A 2 -32.61 22.89 -14.20
C ASN A 2 -31.37 23.82 -14.21
N LYS A 3 -30.56 23.84 -13.14
CA LYS A 3 -29.28 24.59 -13.08
C LYS A 3 -28.05 23.68 -13.07
N VAL A 4 -28.12 22.56 -12.34
CA VAL A 4 -27.07 21.53 -12.28
C VAL A 4 -26.86 20.84 -13.64
N LEU A 5 -27.96 20.58 -14.37
CA LEU A 5 -27.91 19.93 -15.68
C LEU A 5 -27.24 20.79 -16.76
N LYS A 6 -27.42 22.12 -16.71
CA LYS A 6 -26.74 23.07 -17.60
C LYS A 6 -25.27 23.25 -17.23
N GLN A 7 -24.92 23.22 -15.94
CA GLN A 7 -23.52 23.27 -15.51
C GLN A 7 -22.74 22.01 -15.93
N LEU A 8 -23.35 20.82 -15.87
CA LEU A 8 -22.73 19.58 -16.35
C LEU A 8 -22.49 19.58 -17.88
N THR A 9 -23.46 20.02 -18.69
CA THR A 9 -23.28 20.09 -20.16
C THR A 9 -22.28 21.16 -20.57
N SER A 10 -22.25 22.31 -19.88
CA SER A 10 -21.24 23.33 -20.12
C SER A 10 -19.82 22.91 -19.71
N LEU A 11 -19.67 22.11 -18.64
CA LEU A 11 -18.36 21.56 -18.21
C LEU A 11 -17.85 20.42 -19.11
N ILE A 12 -18.75 19.57 -19.63
CA ILE A 12 -18.40 18.52 -20.62
C ILE A 12 -17.93 19.17 -21.93
N THR A 13 -18.58 20.26 -22.34
CA THR A 13 -18.16 21.03 -23.51
C THR A 13 -16.84 21.76 -23.26
N LEU A 14 -16.61 22.29 -22.05
CA LEU A 14 -15.36 22.95 -21.68
C LEU A 14 -14.18 21.97 -21.59
N GLY A 15 -14.42 20.75 -21.08
CA GLY A 15 -13.46 19.65 -21.13
C GLY A 15 -13.07 19.32 -22.57
N LEU A 16 -14.05 19.03 -23.44
CA LEU A 16 -13.82 18.73 -24.86
C LEU A 16 -13.15 19.89 -25.63
N VAL A 17 -13.44 21.15 -25.30
CA VAL A 17 -12.84 22.33 -25.96
C VAL A 17 -11.40 22.62 -25.50
N ILE A 18 -11.04 22.28 -24.25
CA ILE A 18 -9.64 22.33 -23.78
C ILE A 18 -8.81 21.19 -24.42
N PHE A 19 -9.43 20.05 -24.75
CA PHE A 19 -8.75 18.95 -25.46
C PHE A 19 -8.57 19.19 -26.96
N ALA A 20 -9.43 19.98 -27.61
CA ALA A 20 -9.38 20.24 -29.06
C ALA A 20 -8.39 21.34 -29.50
N SER A 21 -7.81 22.13 -28.59
CA SER A 21 -7.10 23.38 -28.94
C SER A 21 -5.56 23.33 -28.92
N THR A 22 -4.92 22.15 -29.03
CA THR A 22 -3.44 22.07 -29.14
C THR A 22 -2.88 21.54 -30.47
N SER A 23 -3.71 21.40 -31.51
CA SER A 23 -3.26 20.98 -32.85
C SER A 23 -2.84 22.15 -33.75
N GLN A 24 -1.84 22.94 -33.35
CA GLN A 24 -1.08 23.74 -34.33
C GLN A 24 0.26 24.24 -33.77
N ALA A 25 1.33 23.50 -34.05
CA ALA A 25 2.69 24.06 -34.12
C ALA A 25 3.58 23.20 -35.02
N ARG A 26 3.75 23.73 -36.24
CA ARG A 26 4.81 23.63 -37.26
C ARG A 26 5.84 22.48 -37.19
N GLY A 27 6.02 21.86 -38.36
CA GLY A 27 6.97 20.81 -38.65
C GLY A 27 8.41 21.16 -38.28
N VAL A 28 9.06 20.17 -37.68
CA VAL A 28 10.50 20.01 -37.56
C VAL A 28 10.76 18.54 -37.84
N ASP A 29 11.76 18.31 -38.69
CA ASP A 29 12.15 17.02 -39.26
C ASP A 29 12.31 15.93 -38.19
N HIS A 30 11.80 14.74 -38.50
CA HIS A 30 11.77 13.57 -37.63
C HIS A 30 12.82 12.57 -38.09
N THR A 31 13.91 12.45 -37.33
CA THR A 31 14.83 11.31 -37.46
C THR A 31 15.11 10.74 -36.08
N ASP A 32 14.71 9.48 -35.92
CA ASP A 32 15.01 8.50 -34.86
C ASP A 32 14.74 8.89 -33.41
N TYR A 33 13.46 8.80 -33.02
CA TYR A 33 13.09 8.61 -31.62
C TYR A 33 12.01 7.53 -31.54
N ASP A 34 12.32 6.39 -30.92
CA ASP A 34 11.43 5.22 -30.78
C ASP A 34 10.31 5.39 -29.73
N GLY A 35 10.10 6.60 -29.21
CA GLY A 35 9.05 6.93 -28.22
C GLY A 35 7.71 7.36 -28.85
N LEU A 36 6.66 7.51 -28.02
CA LEU A 36 5.32 7.90 -28.48
C LEU A 36 5.33 9.22 -29.27
N ASP A 37 4.87 9.19 -30.52
CA ASP A 37 4.79 10.37 -31.36
C ASP A 37 3.54 11.25 -31.06
N ASN A 38 3.45 12.43 -31.68
CA ASN A 38 2.32 13.34 -31.45
C ASN A 38 0.98 12.80 -31.95
N ARG A 39 1.00 11.92 -32.96
CA ARG A 39 -0.18 11.30 -33.53
C ARG A 39 -0.69 10.20 -32.59
N GLU A 40 0.19 9.37 -32.05
CA GLU A 40 -0.16 8.36 -31.07
C GLU A 40 -0.71 8.98 -29.79
N VAL A 41 -0.10 10.06 -29.29
CA VAL A 41 -0.64 10.80 -28.15
C VAL A 41 -2.04 11.36 -28.46
N ALA A 42 -2.32 11.75 -29.70
CA ALA A 42 -3.66 12.18 -30.12
C ALA A 42 -4.63 11.00 -30.20
N GLU A 43 -4.19 9.83 -30.66
CA GLU A 43 -4.97 8.58 -30.69
C GLU A 43 -5.32 8.12 -29.27
N ILE A 44 -4.37 8.11 -28.34
CA ILE A 44 -4.58 7.81 -26.91
C ILE A 44 -5.61 8.76 -26.30
N ARG A 45 -5.51 10.07 -26.59
CA ARG A 45 -6.49 11.07 -26.13
C ARG A 45 -7.88 10.84 -26.71
N SER A 46 -7.95 10.48 -27.99
CA SER A 46 -9.21 10.17 -28.68
C SER A 46 -9.87 8.95 -28.06
N PHE A 47 -9.11 7.86 -27.86
CA PHE A 47 -9.58 6.67 -27.16
C PHE A 47 -10.12 7.01 -25.77
N LEU A 48 -9.34 7.73 -24.94
CA LEU A 48 -9.78 8.14 -23.61
C LEU A 48 -11.07 8.96 -23.67
N SER A 49 -11.19 9.91 -24.60
CA SER A 49 -12.39 10.73 -24.74
C SER A 49 -13.63 9.92 -25.14
N HIS A 50 -13.48 8.89 -25.97
CA HIS A 50 -14.58 8.02 -26.37
C HIS A 50 -14.99 7.09 -25.21
N THR A 51 -14.03 6.36 -24.65
CA THR A 51 -14.25 5.39 -23.57
C THR A 51 -14.84 6.06 -22.32
N VAL A 52 -14.37 7.25 -21.95
CA VAL A 52 -14.95 8.04 -20.85
C VAL A 52 -16.40 8.44 -21.16
N GLY A 53 -16.68 8.79 -22.42
CA GLY A 53 -18.03 9.13 -22.87
C GLY A 53 -19.03 7.98 -22.75
N ASP A 54 -18.56 6.74 -22.83
CA ASP A 54 -19.35 5.52 -22.72
C ASP A 54 -19.48 5.08 -21.25
N ILE A 55 -18.38 5.06 -20.50
CA ILE A 55 -18.37 4.77 -19.04
C ILE A 55 -19.27 5.74 -18.27
N LEU A 56 -19.24 7.05 -18.59
CA LEU A 56 -20.10 8.04 -17.92
C LEU A 56 -21.58 7.92 -18.31
N ARG A 57 -21.91 7.29 -19.44
CA ARG A 57 -23.31 6.99 -19.80
C ARG A 57 -23.81 5.77 -19.05
N GLU A 58 -22.99 4.72 -18.96
CA GLU A 58 -23.32 3.48 -18.25
C GLU A 58 -23.43 3.69 -16.73
N ASN A 59 -22.52 4.47 -16.13
CA ASN A 59 -22.59 4.82 -14.70
C ASN A 59 -23.82 5.68 -14.33
N LYS A 60 -24.38 6.44 -15.27
CA LYS A 60 -25.64 7.18 -15.05
C LYS A 60 -26.84 6.25 -14.86
N THR A 61 -26.83 5.09 -15.51
CA THR A 61 -27.86 4.04 -15.38
C THR A 61 -27.69 3.24 -14.09
N LEU A 62 -26.45 2.98 -13.66
CA LEU A 62 -26.16 2.33 -12.36
C LEU A 62 -26.51 3.24 -11.17
N SER A 63 -26.31 4.56 -11.29
CA SER A 63 -26.67 5.53 -10.24
C SER A 63 -28.18 5.67 -10.00
N SER A 64 -29.03 5.10 -10.86
CA SER A 64 -30.49 5.03 -10.64
C SER A 64 -30.96 3.72 -10.00
N GLU A 65 -30.10 2.71 -9.83
CA GLU A 65 -30.47 1.39 -9.29
C GLU A 65 -29.67 0.95 -8.05
N LEU A 66 -28.76 1.78 -7.53
CA LEU A 66 -28.01 1.51 -6.29
C LEU A 66 -28.39 2.49 -5.18
N GLU A 67 -29.65 2.38 -4.72
CA GLU A 67 -30.00 2.59 -3.31
C GLU A 67 -30.45 1.23 -2.76
N ALA A 68 -29.51 0.28 -2.68
CA ALA A 68 -29.65 -0.90 -1.84
C ALA A 68 -28.60 -0.73 -0.73
N GLY A 69 -29.09 -0.44 0.48
CA GLY A 69 -28.26 0.04 1.58
C GLY A 69 -27.22 -0.98 2.03
N ASN A 70 -25.98 -0.51 2.24
CA ASN A 70 -25.17 -1.09 3.29
C ASN A 70 -25.91 -0.82 4.60
N VAL A 71 -26.55 -1.86 5.12
CA VAL A 71 -27.01 -1.85 6.51
C VAL A 71 -25.75 -2.00 7.32
N TYR A 72 -25.21 -0.89 7.83
CA TYR A 72 -24.07 -0.90 8.73
C TYR A 72 -24.31 -1.89 9.87
N ASP A 73 -23.52 -2.96 9.92
CA ASP A 73 -23.51 -3.92 11.02
C ASP A 73 -22.46 -3.46 12.05
N PRO A 74 -22.86 -2.98 13.23
CA PRO A 74 -21.93 -2.48 14.24
C PRO A 74 -21.01 -3.57 14.82
N ILE A 75 -21.25 -4.85 14.51
CA ILE A 75 -20.40 -5.97 14.95
C ILE A 75 -19.41 -6.35 13.86
N SER A 76 -19.88 -6.57 12.64
CA SER A 76 -19.05 -7.05 11.54
C SER A 76 -18.33 -5.94 10.77
N ASP A 77 -18.95 -4.76 10.65
CA ASP A 77 -18.39 -3.58 9.98
C ASP A 77 -17.66 -2.62 10.95
N TYR A 78 -17.35 -3.10 12.16
CA TYR A 78 -16.66 -2.27 13.14
C TYR A 78 -15.21 -2.01 12.73
N GLU A 79 -14.87 -0.75 12.59
CA GLU A 79 -13.52 -0.31 12.27
C GLU A 79 -13.19 0.93 13.09
N THR A 80 -11.95 1.01 13.56
CA THR A 80 -11.43 2.18 14.25
C THR A 80 -11.24 3.33 13.27
N TRP A 81 -11.73 4.52 13.62
CA TRP A 81 -11.68 5.69 12.74
C TRP A 81 -10.26 6.28 12.67
N LEU A 82 -9.87 6.78 11.49
CA LEU A 82 -8.62 7.51 11.30
C LEU A 82 -8.81 8.86 10.60
N PRO A 83 -7.91 9.82 10.85
CA PRO A 83 -7.92 11.12 10.19
C PRO A 83 -7.49 11.03 8.71
N HIS A 84 -8.30 11.62 7.81
CA HIS A 84 -8.06 11.68 6.37
C HIS A 84 -7.77 13.11 5.85
N GLU A 85 -7.59 14.10 6.73
CA GLU A 85 -7.55 15.51 6.33
C GLU A 85 -6.37 15.88 5.42
N SER A 86 -5.27 15.13 5.50
CA SER A 86 -4.11 15.35 4.62
C SER A 86 -4.17 14.58 3.29
N GLN A 87 -5.20 13.77 3.07
CA GLN A 87 -5.34 12.98 1.85
C GLN A 87 -5.52 13.89 0.64
N ILE A 88 -4.79 13.60 -0.43
CA ILE A 88 -4.88 14.35 -1.68
C ILE A 88 -6.10 13.87 -2.46
N GLU A 89 -7.08 14.75 -2.65
CA GLU A 89 -8.23 14.47 -3.51
C GLU A 89 -7.80 14.23 -4.97
N ILE A 90 -8.22 13.09 -5.53
CA ILE A 90 -8.03 12.80 -6.95
C ILE A 90 -9.13 13.47 -7.80
N PRO A 91 -8.83 13.89 -9.05
CA PRO A 91 -9.84 14.41 -9.97
C PRO A 91 -11.01 13.45 -10.16
N ARG A 92 -12.24 13.99 -10.26
CA ARG A 92 -13.47 13.19 -10.45
C ARG A 92 -13.42 12.18 -11.61
N LEU A 93 -12.74 12.53 -12.70
CA LEU A 93 -12.57 11.63 -13.84
C LEU A 93 -11.68 10.43 -13.49
N GLU A 94 -10.59 10.69 -12.77
CA GLU A 94 -9.66 9.66 -12.29
C GLU A 94 -10.38 8.72 -11.33
N SER A 95 -11.10 9.28 -10.36
CA SER A 95 -11.93 8.52 -9.42
C SER A 95 -12.95 7.64 -10.15
N ALA A 96 -13.69 8.18 -11.12
CA ALA A 96 -14.69 7.40 -11.87
C ALA A 96 -14.07 6.24 -12.68
N LEU A 97 -12.91 6.47 -13.31
CA LEU A 97 -12.21 5.42 -14.06
C LEU A 97 -11.63 4.36 -13.12
N LEU A 98 -11.06 4.78 -11.99
CA LEU A 98 -10.48 3.90 -10.98
C LEU A 98 -11.56 3.02 -10.34
N THR A 99 -12.70 3.60 -9.97
CA THR A 99 -13.88 2.85 -9.49
C THR A 99 -14.41 1.90 -10.55
N ALA A 100 -14.51 2.32 -11.82
CA ALA A 100 -14.96 1.43 -12.88
C ALA A 100 -14.01 0.24 -13.04
N TYR A 101 -12.69 0.49 -13.04
CA TYR A 101 -11.67 -0.57 -13.07
C TYR A 101 -11.79 -1.51 -11.88
N LEU A 102 -11.95 -1.01 -10.66
CA LEU A 102 -12.07 -1.86 -9.47
C LEU A 102 -13.35 -2.71 -9.44
N ASN A 103 -14.41 -2.28 -10.13
CA ASN A 103 -15.60 -3.12 -10.35
C ASN A 103 -15.36 -4.25 -11.37
N ASP A 104 -14.40 -4.10 -12.27
CA ASP A 104 -14.04 -5.10 -13.29
C ASP A 104 -12.54 -5.04 -13.64
N PRO A 105 -11.65 -5.57 -12.75
CA PRO A 105 -10.20 -5.53 -12.93
C PRO A 105 -9.70 -6.47 -14.05
N SER A 106 -10.61 -7.27 -14.63
CA SER A 106 -10.36 -8.14 -15.79
C SER A 106 -10.58 -7.43 -17.13
N SER A 107 -11.11 -6.19 -17.10
CA SER A 107 -11.40 -5.44 -18.32
C SER A 107 -10.13 -4.87 -18.96
N THR A 108 -9.80 -5.39 -20.14
CA THR A 108 -8.74 -4.83 -21.00
C THR A 108 -9.03 -3.37 -21.36
N VAL A 109 -10.29 -3.00 -21.56
CA VAL A 109 -10.69 -1.63 -21.94
C VAL A 109 -10.46 -0.65 -20.78
N LEU A 110 -10.84 -1.01 -19.56
CA LEU A 110 -10.64 -0.17 -18.38
C LEU A 110 -9.15 -0.04 -18.02
N SER A 111 -8.39 -1.14 -18.15
CA SER A 111 -6.93 -1.12 -18.02
C SER A 111 -6.30 -0.13 -19.00
N LYS A 112 -6.67 -0.20 -20.29
CA LYS A 112 -6.20 0.77 -21.29
C LYS A 112 -6.62 2.20 -20.99
N ALA A 113 -7.84 2.42 -20.51
CA ALA A 113 -8.34 3.76 -20.19
C ALA A 113 -7.55 4.39 -19.04
N MET A 114 -7.25 3.60 -18.01
CA MET A 114 -6.40 4.03 -16.90
C MET A 114 -4.96 4.29 -17.36
N ALA A 115 -4.37 3.37 -18.14
CA ALA A 115 -3.05 3.58 -18.74
C ALA A 115 -2.99 4.89 -19.54
N ALA A 116 -3.94 5.08 -20.46
CA ALA A 116 -4.07 6.30 -21.26
C ALA A 116 -4.18 7.55 -20.38
N TYR A 117 -5.03 7.52 -19.34
CA TYR A 117 -5.20 8.64 -18.41
C TYR A 117 -3.87 9.04 -17.75
N HIS A 118 -3.11 8.07 -17.23
CA HIS A 118 -1.84 8.37 -16.56
C HIS A 118 -0.75 8.80 -17.55
N VAL A 119 -0.66 8.16 -18.74
CA VAL A 119 0.27 8.53 -19.81
C VAL A 119 0.07 9.99 -20.23
N VAL A 120 -1.18 10.45 -20.43
CA VAL A 120 -1.43 11.84 -20.87
C VAL A 120 -1.15 12.89 -19.79
N LYS A 121 -1.04 12.49 -18.52
CA LYS A 121 -0.69 13.37 -17.39
C LYS A 121 0.81 13.55 -17.22
N LEU A 122 1.61 12.68 -17.84
CA LEU A 122 3.06 12.83 -17.82
C LEU A 122 3.47 14.11 -18.58
N PRO A 123 4.51 14.82 -18.10
CA PRO A 123 5.07 15.95 -18.81
C PRO A 123 5.36 15.57 -20.27
N LYS A 124 5.10 16.49 -21.22
CA LYS A 124 5.44 16.24 -22.62
C LYS A 124 6.93 15.91 -22.71
N TRP A 125 7.22 14.71 -23.18
CA TRP A 125 8.55 14.13 -23.35
C TRP A 125 9.49 14.99 -24.22
N ARG A 126 9.00 15.93 -25.03
CA ARG A 126 9.87 16.89 -25.75
C ARG A 126 10.43 18.01 -24.87
N ALA A 127 9.93 18.18 -23.64
CA ALA A 127 10.43 19.18 -22.70
C ALA A 127 11.71 18.73 -21.97
N THR A 128 12.01 17.42 -21.93
CA THR A 128 13.24 16.87 -21.33
C THR A 128 14.49 17.13 -22.19
N LEU A 129 14.35 17.29 -23.52
CA LEU A 129 15.46 17.65 -24.42
C LEU A 129 16.03 19.07 -24.18
N TYR A 130 15.32 19.93 -23.44
CA TYR A 130 15.71 21.34 -23.24
C TYR A 130 15.92 21.72 -21.76
N GLY A 131 16.26 20.76 -20.90
CA GLY A 131 16.77 21.05 -19.55
C GLY A 131 15.77 21.71 -18.59
N ARG A 132 14.46 21.54 -18.81
CA ARG A 132 13.43 21.86 -17.81
C ARG A 132 12.84 20.57 -17.29
N ASP A 133 13.60 19.92 -16.41
CA ASP A 133 13.12 18.80 -15.62
C ASP A 133 11.76 19.13 -15.03
N ARG A 134 10.79 18.23 -15.23
CA ARG A 134 9.67 18.12 -14.31
C ARG A 134 9.71 16.76 -13.65
N LYS A 135 10.90 16.35 -13.18
CA LYS A 135 11.03 15.34 -12.13
C LYS A 135 10.27 15.88 -10.92
N SER A 136 9.20 15.19 -10.55
CA SER A 136 8.36 15.55 -9.42
C SER A 136 7.67 14.30 -8.89
N VAL A 137 7.31 14.29 -7.61
CA VAL A 137 6.58 13.17 -6.99
C VAL A 137 5.33 12.82 -7.80
N ARG A 138 4.59 13.84 -8.27
CA ARG A 138 3.41 13.65 -9.12
C ARG A 138 3.73 12.92 -10.43
N SER A 139 4.85 13.25 -11.09
CA SER A 139 5.25 12.61 -12.34
C SER A 139 5.64 11.15 -12.12
N VAL A 140 6.33 10.85 -11.01
CA VAL A 140 6.66 9.47 -10.61
C VAL A 140 5.39 8.67 -10.34
N LYS A 141 4.45 9.23 -9.56
CA LYS A 141 3.15 8.59 -9.29
C LYS A 141 2.42 8.22 -10.58
N HIS A 142 2.21 9.19 -11.48
CA HIS A 142 1.55 8.88 -12.76
C HIS A 142 2.36 7.90 -13.62
N ALA A 143 3.70 7.91 -13.58
CA ALA A 143 4.52 6.96 -14.33
C ALA A 143 4.36 5.52 -13.80
N VAL A 144 4.43 5.33 -12.48
CA VAL A 144 4.21 4.03 -11.82
C VAL A 144 2.80 3.51 -12.09
N TYR A 145 1.78 4.37 -11.94
CA TYR A 145 0.39 3.98 -12.22
C TYR A 145 0.17 3.66 -13.71
N ALA A 146 0.75 4.45 -14.62
CA ALA A 146 0.69 4.14 -16.04
C ALA A 146 1.32 2.77 -16.33
N LEU A 147 2.50 2.51 -15.79
CA LEU A 147 3.23 1.26 -15.98
C LEU A 147 2.40 0.05 -15.53
N TYR A 148 1.77 0.14 -14.35
CA TYR A 148 0.83 -0.88 -13.85
C TYR A 148 -0.25 -1.21 -14.89
N PHE A 149 -1.00 -0.20 -15.34
CA PHE A 149 -2.15 -0.42 -16.21
C PHE A 149 -1.77 -0.79 -17.65
N LEU A 150 -0.61 -0.33 -18.14
CA LEU A 150 -0.05 -0.74 -19.43
C LEU A 150 0.22 -2.24 -19.44
N ARG A 151 0.97 -2.72 -18.43
CA ARG A 151 1.28 -4.14 -18.24
C ARG A 151 0.01 -4.97 -18.04
N ARG A 152 -0.92 -4.48 -17.22
CA ARG A 152 -2.22 -5.15 -17.03
C ARG A 152 -2.99 -5.28 -18.34
N ALA A 153 -3.04 -4.23 -19.16
CA ALA A 153 -3.71 -4.28 -20.45
C ALA A 153 -3.05 -5.28 -21.42
N GLN A 154 -1.72 -5.34 -21.47
CA GLN A 154 -0.98 -6.30 -22.29
C GLN A 154 -1.24 -7.74 -21.82
N HIS A 155 -1.19 -7.99 -20.51
CA HIS A 155 -1.49 -9.29 -19.92
C HIS A 155 -2.93 -9.74 -20.23
N LEU A 156 -3.91 -8.84 -20.19
CA LEU A 156 -5.30 -9.09 -20.58
C LEU A 156 -5.49 -9.22 -22.12
N GLY A 157 -4.41 -9.47 -22.87
CA GLY A 157 -4.43 -9.78 -24.30
C GLY A 157 -4.42 -8.58 -25.25
N SER A 158 -4.11 -7.37 -24.79
CA SER A 158 -4.05 -6.21 -25.68
C SER A 158 -2.72 -6.12 -26.43
N GLU A 159 -2.78 -6.17 -27.76
CA GLU A 159 -1.61 -6.13 -28.66
C GLU A 159 -1.35 -4.74 -29.29
N GLU A 160 -2.01 -3.69 -28.79
CA GLU A 160 -1.85 -2.34 -29.34
C GLU A 160 -0.41 -1.82 -29.20
N ALA A 161 0.21 -1.47 -30.32
CA ALA A 161 1.64 -1.14 -30.37
C ALA A 161 2.06 0.07 -29.50
N TRP A 162 1.15 1.00 -29.22
CA TRP A 162 1.43 2.13 -28.34
C TRP A 162 1.60 1.70 -26.87
N LEU A 163 1.02 0.56 -26.45
CA LEU A 163 1.15 0.06 -25.08
C LEU A 163 2.61 -0.29 -24.78
N THR A 164 3.22 -1.14 -25.61
CA THR A 164 4.63 -1.53 -25.45
C THR A 164 5.57 -0.33 -25.56
N ARG A 165 5.35 0.58 -26.51
CA ARG A 165 6.17 1.81 -26.61
C ARG A 165 6.06 2.69 -25.36
N ALA A 166 4.84 2.92 -24.88
CA ALA A 166 4.62 3.69 -23.66
C ALA A 166 5.26 3.02 -22.44
N GLU A 167 5.15 1.69 -22.35
CA GLU A 167 5.72 0.89 -21.27
C GLU A 167 7.25 0.99 -21.23
N THR A 168 7.92 0.72 -22.36
CA THR A 168 9.39 0.86 -22.48
C THR A 168 9.81 2.28 -22.10
N GLN A 169 9.15 3.29 -22.67
CA GLN A 169 9.51 4.69 -22.45
C GLN A 169 9.34 5.12 -20.99
N ILE A 170 8.25 4.69 -20.35
CA ILE A 170 7.99 4.99 -18.94
C ILE A 170 8.99 4.27 -18.03
N SER A 171 9.33 3.02 -18.36
CA SER A 171 10.34 2.24 -17.63
C SER A 171 11.70 2.93 -17.66
N ASP A 172 12.15 3.34 -18.86
CA ASP A 172 13.40 4.10 -19.03
C ASP A 172 13.37 5.41 -18.25
N GLN A 173 12.24 6.12 -18.29
CA GLN A 173 12.10 7.39 -17.58
C GLN A 173 12.13 7.22 -16.05
N LEU A 174 11.53 6.15 -15.53
CA LEU A 174 11.58 5.81 -14.12
C LEU A 174 13.00 5.43 -13.69
N LEU A 175 13.74 4.68 -14.50
CA LEU A 175 15.16 4.38 -14.25
C LEU A 175 16.02 5.66 -14.20
N LEU A 176 15.74 6.65 -15.06
CA LEU A 176 16.41 7.95 -15.02
C LEU A 176 16.06 8.77 -13.77
N TRP A 177 14.81 8.71 -13.30
CA TRP A 177 14.38 9.47 -12.12
C TRP A 177 14.76 8.80 -10.80
N LEU A 178 14.79 7.48 -10.77
CA LEU A 178 15.02 6.64 -9.59
C LEU A 178 16.11 5.59 -9.85
N PRO A 179 17.33 5.99 -10.26
CA PRO A 179 18.42 5.07 -10.57
C PRO A 179 18.73 4.12 -9.41
N THR A 180 19.17 2.91 -9.74
CA THR A 180 19.55 1.86 -8.79
C THR A 180 21.04 1.55 -8.80
N ASP A 181 21.80 2.18 -9.68
CA ASP A 181 23.24 2.00 -9.90
C ASP A 181 24.12 3.03 -9.16
N LEU A 182 23.51 3.89 -8.35
CA LEU A 182 24.22 4.83 -7.48
C LEU A 182 24.77 4.12 -6.23
N PRO A 183 25.78 4.70 -5.54
CA PRO A 183 26.22 4.21 -4.24
C PRO A 183 25.04 4.06 -3.28
N ILE A 184 25.00 2.92 -2.59
CA ILE A 184 23.95 2.64 -1.61
C ILE A 184 24.12 3.59 -0.43
N ASP A 185 23.01 4.21 -0.04
CA ASP A 185 22.97 5.05 1.15
C ASP A 185 22.09 4.37 2.21
N ILE A 186 22.61 4.29 3.42
CA ILE A 186 21.93 3.71 4.58
C ILE A 186 21.70 4.74 5.68
N SER A 187 21.96 6.02 5.39
CA SER A 187 21.83 7.10 6.34
C SER A 187 20.38 7.23 6.84
N GLU A 188 20.25 7.54 8.12
CA GLU A 188 18.98 7.72 8.82
C GLU A 188 18.85 9.16 9.33
N GLY A 189 17.64 9.55 9.70
CA GLY A 189 17.40 10.87 10.30
C GLY A 189 17.28 12.04 9.32
N HIS A 190 17.08 11.76 8.02
CA HIS A 190 16.58 12.78 7.08
C HIS A 190 15.27 13.39 7.60
N ASP A 191 14.99 14.64 7.20
CA ASP A 191 13.75 15.33 7.59
C ASP A 191 12.50 14.52 7.23
N ALA A 192 12.52 13.79 6.11
CA ALA A 192 11.42 12.91 5.71
C ALA A 192 11.25 11.72 6.66
N HIS A 193 12.34 11.14 7.18
CA HIS A 193 12.31 10.05 8.16
C HIS A 193 11.71 10.52 9.49
N THR A 194 12.18 11.66 10.00
CA THR A 194 11.64 12.25 11.24
C THR A 194 10.16 12.60 11.06
N TYR A 195 9.78 13.19 9.93
CA TYR A 195 8.37 13.53 9.65
C TYR A 195 7.47 12.29 9.59
N PHE A 196 7.95 11.20 8.98
CA PHE A 196 7.25 9.91 8.97
C PHE A 196 7.04 9.38 10.38
N LEU A 197 8.11 9.30 11.17
CA LEU A 197 8.02 8.85 12.56
C LEU A 197 7.08 9.74 13.38
N GLU A 198 7.15 11.05 13.25
CA GLU A 198 6.24 11.96 13.96
C GLU A 198 4.77 11.78 13.56
N SER A 199 4.51 11.59 12.26
CA SER A 199 3.14 11.47 11.75
C SER A 199 2.50 10.19 12.28
N PHE A 200 3.16 9.05 12.14
CA PHE A 200 2.60 7.75 12.53
C PHE A 200 2.65 7.46 14.05
N ASN A 201 3.44 8.22 14.84
CA ASN A 201 3.46 8.07 16.31
C ASN A 201 2.59 9.09 17.06
N TYR A 202 2.38 10.30 16.54
CA TYR A 202 1.75 11.40 17.29
C TYR A 202 0.80 12.28 16.48
N LYS A 203 0.98 12.39 15.16
CA LYS A 203 0.26 13.36 14.32
C LYS A 203 -0.34 12.65 13.11
N GLU A 204 -1.19 11.65 13.38
CA GLU A 204 -1.75 10.75 12.36
C GLU A 204 -2.43 11.50 11.21
N VAL A 205 -2.99 12.68 11.49
CA VAL A 205 -3.57 13.61 10.51
C VAL A 205 -2.64 13.94 9.34
N ASN A 206 -1.31 13.82 9.52
CA ASN A 206 -0.28 14.18 8.54
C ASN A 206 0.25 12.99 7.72
N ARG A 207 -0.28 11.78 7.91
CA ARG A 207 0.24 10.54 7.30
C ARG A 207 0.41 10.59 5.79
N TYR A 208 -0.51 11.23 5.05
CA TYR A 208 -0.42 11.32 3.59
C TYR A 208 0.67 12.31 3.15
N LEU A 209 0.93 13.37 3.94
CA LEU A 209 2.06 14.28 3.72
C LEU A 209 3.40 13.62 4.00
N ALA A 210 3.45 12.66 4.93
CA ALA A 210 4.66 11.88 5.17
C ALA A 210 5.05 11.06 3.95
N THR A 211 4.10 10.41 3.28
CA THR A 211 4.34 9.70 2.02
C THR A 211 4.86 10.64 0.92
N GLU A 212 4.28 11.83 0.76
CA GLU A 212 4.78 12.82 -0.21
C GLU A 212 6.22 13.23 0.07
N LYS A 213 6.57 13.48 1.34
CA LYS A 213 7.94 13.84 1.75
C LYS A 213 8.93 12.70 1.53
N LEU A 214 8.55 11.46 1.83
CA LEU A 214 9.38 10.29 1.59
C LEU A 214 9.61 10.06 0.10
N LEU A 215 8.59 10.23 -0.74
CA LEU A 215 8.76 10.13 -2.20
C LEU A 215 9.63 11.26 -2.77
N GLN A 216 9.56 12.46 -2.19
CA GLN A 216 10.45 13.56 -2.57
C GLN A 216 11.89 13.28 -2.15
N ASP A 217 12.11 12.81 -0.92
CA ASP A 217 13.44 12.40 -0.43
C ASP A 217 14.01 11.25 -1.28
N LEU A 218 13.19 10.30 -1.69
CA LEU A 218 13.57 9.23 -2.60
C LEU A 218 13.94 9.76 -4.00
N LEU A 219 13.28 10.83 -4.47
CA LEU A 219 13.68 11.46 -5.72
C LEU A 219 15.02 12.17 -5.60
N ASP A 220 15.33 12.74 -4.45
CA ASP A 220 16.59 13.44 -4.21
C ASP A 220 17.74 12.45 -3.93
N ASN A 221 17.43 11.31 -3.30
CA ASN A 221 18.36 10.22 -3.00
C ASN A 221 17.73 8.84 -3.24
N PRO A 222 17.75 8.35 -4.50
CA PRO A 222 17.07 7.12 -4.90
C PRO A 222 17.57 5.87 -4.16
N THR A 223 18.85 5.80 -3.81
CA THR A 223 19.46 4.60 -3.21
C THR A 223 19.47 4.62 -1.69
N ASN A 224 18.79 5.58 -1.04
CA ASN A 224 18.62 5.56 0.42
C ASN A 224 17.68 4.42 0.86
N LEU A 225 18.22 3.41 1.54
CA LEU A 225 17.46 2.22 1.92
C LEU A 225 16.36 2.53 2.95
N THR A 226 16.63 3.41 3.91
CA THR A 226 15.66 3.82 4.93
C THR A 226 14.48 4.55 4.30
N THR A 227 14.72 5.48 3.38
CA THR A 227 13.66 6.17 2.64
C THR A 227 12.80 5.18 1.87
N ASN A 228 13.41 4.19 1.21
CA ASN A 228 12.67 3.13 0.51
C ASN A 228 11.78 2.33 1.47
N ALA A 229 12.30 1.88 2.62
CA ALA A 229 11.52 1.16 3.63
C ALA A 229 10.31 1.95 4.09
N TYR A 230 10.51 3.21 4.49
CA TYR A 230 9.43 4.06 5.00
C TYR A 230 8.45 4.46 3.90
N ALA A 231 8.91 4.66 2.67
CA ALA A 231 8.03 4.92 1.54
C ALA A 231 7.12 3.71 1.26
N ILE A 232 7.66 2.50 1.24
CA ILE A 232 6.89 1.24 1.11
C ILE A 232 5.87 1.15 2.25
N ALA A 233 6.33 1.20 3.50
CA ALA A 233 5.49 1.08 4.69
C ALA A 233 4.36 2.13 4.72
N SER A 234 4.65 3.40 4.43
CA SER A 234 3.65 4.46 4.42
C SER A 234 2.54 4.24 3.38
N ASN A 235 2.86 3.65 2.22
CA ASN A 235 1.85 3.33 1.22
C ASN A 235 1.01 2.13 1.66
N ILE A 236 1.59 1.11 2.29
CA ILE A 236 0.82 -0.02 2.84
C ILE A 236 -0.18 0.48 3.87
N TRP A 237 0.26 1.27 4.85
CA TRP A 237 -0.62 1.73 5.93
C TRP A 237 -1.69 2.67 5.39
N ASN A 238 -1.32 3.65 4.56
CA ASN A 238 -2.30 4.55 3.95
C ASN A 238 -3.31 3.80 3.07
N GLY A 239 -2.89 2.74 2.37
CA GLY A 239 -3.77 1.90 1.56
C GLY A 239 -4.65 0.98 2.40
N GLY A 240 -4.08 0.31 3.40
CA GLY A 240 -4.83 -0.60 4.28
C GLY A 240 -5.88 0.12 5.10
N GLU A 241 -5.64 1.39 5.43
CA GLU A 241 -6.54 2.20 6.24
C GLU A 241 -7.43 3.13 5.39
N ALA A 242 -7.41 3.03 4.06
CA ALA A 242 -8.31 3.75 3.17
C ALA A 242 -9.78 3.45 3.50
N ASP A 243 -10.71 4.37 3.28
CA ASP A 243 -12.14 4.12 3.55
C ASP A 243 -12.71 2.97 2.72
N TYR A 244 -13.77 2.33 3.20
CA TYR A 244 -14.39 1.15 2.59
C TYR A 244 -14.58 1.26 1.07
N ASP A 245 -15.03 2.42 0.58
CA ASP A 245 -15.25 2.67 -0.85
C ASP A 245 -14.26 3.68 -1.47
N ASP A 246 -13.11 3.92 -0.82
CA ASP A 246 -12.06 4.77 -1.36
C ASP A 246 -11.25 4.00 -2.44
N PRO A 247 -11.39 4.37 -3.73
CA PRO A 247 -10.72 3.65 -4.80
C PRO A 247 -9.20 3.90 -4.82
N THR A 248 -8.68 4.88 -4.08
CA THR A 248 -7.25 5.21 -4.05
C THR A 248 -6.39 4.16 -3.34
N ILE A 249 -7.01 3.20 -2.64
CA ILE A 249 -6.34 2.00 -2.13
C ILE A 249 -5.47 1.33 -3.21
N LEU A 250 -5.97 1.22 -4.44
CA LEU A 250 -5.23 0.60 -5.54
C LEU A 250 -3.90 1.33 -5.80
N TYR A 251 -3.91 2.66 -5.78
CA TYR A 251 -2.69 3.45 -6.01
C TYR A 251 -1.65 3.27 -4.89
N SER A 252 -2.09 3.12 -3.65
CA SER A 252 -1.22 2.82 -2.52
C SER A 252 -0.57 1.45 -2.68
N MET A 253 -1.34 0.41 -3.01
CA MET A 253 -0.82 -0.95 -3.20
C MET A 253 0.11 -1.06 -4.42
N VAL A 254 -0.24 -0.37 -5.52
CA VAL A 254 0.59 -0.25 -6.72
C VAL A 254 1.92 0.42 -6.40
N MET A 255 1.91 1.56 -5.72
CA MET A 255 3.13 2.28 -5.37
C MET A 255 4.02 1.48 -4.41
N SER A 256 3.43 0.88 -3.37
CA SER A 256 4.16 0.04 -2.43
C SER A 256 4.87 -1.12 -3.12
N SER A 257 4.18 -1.81 -4.02
CA SER A 257 4.72 -2.99 -4.69
C SER A 257 5.79 -2.64 -5.74
N TYR A 258 5.63 -1.51 -6.44
CA TYR A 258 6.69 -0.97 -7.31
C TYR A 258 7.96 -0.63 -6.52
N LEU A 259 7.81 0.08 -5.39
CA LEU A 259 8.93 0.42 -4.52
C LEU A 259 9.59 -0.83 -3.91
N ALA A 260 8.81 -1.86 -3.58
CA ALA A 260 9.31 -3.14 -3.13
C ALA A 260 10.20 -3.82 -4.17
N GLN A 261 9.75 -3.95 -5.43
CA GLN A 261 10.56 -4.50 -6.53
C GLN A 261 11.88 -3.75 -6.68
N ARG A 262 11.84 -2.43 -6.54
CA ARG A 262 13.04 -1.58 -6.61
C ARG A 262 13.97 -1.75 -5.41
N ALA A 263 13.43 -1.86 -4.20
CA ALA A 263 14.19 -1.86 -2.97
C ALA A 263 14.89 -3.20 -2.71
N ILE A 264 14.25 -4.34 -3.00
CA ILE A 264 14.79 -5.66 -2.66
C ILE A 264 16.22 -5.88 -3.21
N PRO A 265 16.52 -5.62 -4.50
CA PRO A 265 17.88 -5.76 -5.02
C PRO A 265 18.89 -4.81 -4.35
N LEU A 266 18.49 -3.58 -4.00
CA LEU A 266 19.37 -2.64 -3.30
C LEU A 266 19.73 -3.14 -1.90
N TYR A 267 18.78 -3.75 -1.20
CA TYR A 267 18.99 -4.33 0.12
C TYR A 267 19.91 -5.55 0.05
N GLN A 268 19.74 -6.41 -0.97
CA GLN A 268 20.63 -7.53 -1.24
C GLN A 268 22.07 -7.07 -1.48
N LEU A 269 22.26 -6.04 -2.31
CA LEU A 269 23.59 -5.49 -2.58
C LEU A 269 24.24 -4.90 -1.33
N ALA A 270 23.47 -4.23 -0.47
CA ALA A 270 23.96 -3.66 0.78
C ALA A 270 24.42 -4.76 1.75
N GLU A 271 23.64 -5.84 1.88
CA GLU A 271 24.01 -6.98 2.71
C GLU A 271 25.26 -7.68 2.17
N GLN A 272 25.33 -7.93 0.85
CA GLN A 272 26.51 -8.53 0.22
C GLN A 272 27.77 -7.69 0.40
N ALA A 273 27.66 -6.35 0.31
CA ALA A 273 28.79 -5.45 0.56
C ALA A 273 29.26 -5.52 2.02
N TRP A 274 28.32 -5.56 2.97
CA TRP A 274 28.64 -5.77 4.38
C TRP A 274 29.28 -7.14 4.63
N GLU A 275 28.74 -8.23 4.07
CA GLU A 275 29.31 -9.57 4.22
C GLU A 275 30.73 -9.69 3.65
N ALA A 276 30.99 -9.03 2.52
CA ALA A 276 32.31 -9.06 1.87
C ALA A 276 33.36 -8.23 2.62
N ASP A 277 32.97 -7.10 3.21
CA ASP A 277 33.87 -6.21 3.93
C ASP A 277 33.13 -5.47 5.08
N PRO A 278 32.94 -6.13 6.24
CA PRO A 278 32.24 -5.56 7.39
C PRO A 278 32.98 -4.39 8.06
N GLU A 279 34.29 -4.24 7.81
CA GLU A 279 35.09 -3.16 8.41
C GLU A 279 34.83 -1.81 7.72
N ASN A 280 34.50 -1.84 6.42
CA ASN A 280 34.28 -0.63 5.62
C ASN A 280 32.81 -0.41 5.21
N ASN A 281 31.97 -1.42 5.32
CA ASN A 281 30.54 -1.32 5.02
C ASN A 281 29.73 -1.52 6.30
N GLN A 282 28.70 -0.70 6.51
CA GLN A 282 27.84 -0.82 7.68
C GLN A 282 26.64 -1.72 7.36
N GLN A 283 26.32 -2.62 8.30
CA GLN A 283 25.13 -3.45 8.23
C GLN A 283 23.86 -2.60 8.27
N PHE A 284 22.98 -2.80 7.29
CA PHE A 284 21.69 -2.15 7.30
C PHE A 284 20.69 -2.91 8.17
N ARG A 285 20.22 -2.26 9.25
CA ARG A 285 19.47 -2.93 10.32
C ARG A 285 18.03 -3.32 9.96
N LEU A 286 17.46 -2.76 8.89
CA LEU A 286 16.08 -3.00 8.49
C LEU A 286 15.95 -4.14 7.47
N THR A 287 17.07 -4.74 7.03
CA THR A 287 17.07 -5.75 5.96
C THR A 287 16.20 -6.96 6.30
N THR A 288 16.26 -7.45 7.55
CA THR A 288 15.50 -8.64 7.97
C THR A 288 14.00 -8.38 8.17
N LEU A 289 13.55 -7.14 8.00
CA LEU A 289 12.15 -6.72 8.18
C LEU A 289 11.43 -6.54 6.85
N LEU A 290 12.17 -6.55 5.74
CA LEU A 290 11.70 -6.17 4.43
C LEU A 290 10.45 -6.95 4.00
N GLY A 291 10.38 -8.25 4.27
CA GLY A 291 9.22 -9.09 3.96
C GLY A 291 7.87 -8.57 4.47
N GLY A 292 7.84 -8.03 5.68
CA GLY A 292 6.62 -7.51 6.30
C GLY A 292 6.15 -6.19 5.68
N TRP A 293 7.00 -5.55 4.87
CA TRP A 293 6.66 -4.36 4.08
C TRP A 293 6.42 -4.70 2.61
N THR A 294 7.12 -5.69 2.06
CA THR A 294 7.04 -5.93 0.63
C THR A 294 5.90 -6.88 0.27
N VAL A 295 5.62 -7.89 1.09
CA VAL A 295 4.62 -8.93 0.75
C VAL A 295 3.17 -8.44 0.78
N PRO A 296 2.69 -7.69 1.80
CA PRO A 296 1.25 -7.43 1.94
C PRO A 296 0.59 -6.75 0.74
N ALA A 297 1.21 -5.71 0.19
CA ALA A 297 0.66 -4.98 -0.97
C ALA A 297 0.65 -5.84 -2.24
N ARG A 298 1.70 -6.66 -2.43
CA ARG A 298 1.80 -7.60 -3.55
C ARG A 298 0.71 -8.67 -3.46
N LEU A 299 0.48 -9.22 -2.26
CA LEU A 299 -0.57 -10.22 -2.02
C LEU A 299 -1.96 -9.64 -2.31
N TRP A 300 -2.20 -8.40 -1.86
CA TRP A 300 -3.46 -7.72 -2.11
C TRP A 300 -3.74 -7.55 -3.61
N LEU A 301 -2.73 -7.14 -4.39
CA LEU A 301 -2.86 -6.99 -5.85
C LEU A 301 -3.10 -8.33 -6.57
N ALA A 302 -2.40 -9.39 -6.18
CA ALA A 302 -2.62 -10.73 -6.74
C ALA A 302 -4.04 -11.23 -6.46
N LYS A 303 -4.53 -11.06 -5.23
CA LYS A 303 -5.91 -11.38 -4.85
C LYS A 303 -6.95 -10.54 -5.59
N LEU A 304 -6.72 -9.23 -5.77
CA LEU A 304 -7.61 -8.36 -6.57
C LEU A 304 -7.79 -8.91 -8.01
N HIS A 305 -6.75 -9.50 -8.58
CA HIS A 305 -6.78 -10.05 -9.94
C HIS A 305 -7.21 -11.51 -10.03
N GLY A 306 -7.40 -12.19 -8.90
CA GLY A 306 -7.70 -13.63 -8.86
C GLY A 306 -6.52 -14.52 -9.27
N ASP A 307 -5.28 -14.03 -9.15
CA ASP A 307 -4.05 -14.75 -9.49
C ASP A 307 -3.62 -15.67 -8.33
N ASN A 308 -4.20 -16.87 -8.29
CA ASN A 308 -3.98 -17.82 -7.19
C ASN A 308 -2.54 -18.37 -7.16
N ASP A 309 -1.89 -18.53 -8.31
CA ASP A 309 -0.52 -19.05 -8.39
C ASP A 309 0.45 -18.05 -7.73
N THR A 310 0.29 -16.75 -8.03
CA THR A 310 1.07 -15.70 -7.39
C THR A 310 0.74 -15.55 -5.90
N VAL A 311 -0.53 -15.72 -5.51
CA VAL A 311 -0.93 -15.76 -4.09
C VAL A 311 -0.17 -16.85 -3.34
N GLU A 312 -0.10 -18.07 -3.88
CA GLU A 312 0.63 -19.18 -3.26
C GLU A 312 2.14 -18.91 -3.16
N LEU A 313 2.72 -18.28 -4.19
CA LEU A 313 4.14 -17.92 -4.19
C LEU A 313 4.46 -16.83 -3.15
N LEU A 314 3.61 -15.81 -3.02
CA LEU A 314 3.77 -14.75 -2.01
C LEU A 314 3.58 -15.28 -0.58
N ASP A 315 2.61 -16.18 -0.38
CA ASP A 315 2.42 -16.88 0.88
C ASP A 315 3.65 -17.73 1.26
N ALA A 316 4.31 -18.37 0.28
CA ALA A 316 5.56 -19.10 0.51
C ALA A 316 6.73 -18.15 0.83
N GLU A 317 6.86 -17.06 0.08
CA GLU A 317 7.86 -16.01 0.33
C GLU A 317 7.73 -15.46 1.77
N HIS A 318 6.51 -15.19 2.22
CA HIS A 318 6.28 -14.65 3.57
C HIS A 318 6.71 -15.61 4.69
N ARG A 319 6.53 -16.92 4.49
CA ARG A 319 7.02 -17.95 5.42
C ARG A 319 8.55 -17.99 5.49
N GLU A 320 9.23 -17.78 4.36
CA GLU A 320 10.70 -17.65 4.33
C GLU A 320 11.15 -16.42 5.13
N TRP A 321 10.45 -15.27 4.97
CA TRP A 321 10.68 -14.08 5.79
C TRP A 321 10.42 -14.32 7.28
N PHE A 322 9.34 -15.01 7.63
CA PHE A 322 9.04 -15.39 9.00
C PHE A 322 10.13 -16.25 9.64
N ALA A 323 10.76 -17.15 8.89
CA ALA A 323 11.90 -17.93 9.38
C ALA A 323 13.14 -17.07 9.67
N ILE A 324 13.35 -15.97 8.94
CA ILE A 324 14.48 -15.04 9.13
C ILE A 324 14.29 -14.21 10.41
N ASN A 325 13.10 -13.61 10.59
CA ASN A 325 12.80 -12.77 11.75
C ASN A 325 11.37 -13.02 12.27
N PRO A 326 11.16 -14.10 13.02
CA PRO A 326 9.81 -14.50 13.45
C PRO A 326 9.16 -13.44 14.35
N TYR A 327 9.97 -12.71 15.14
CA TYR A 327 9.49 -11.64 16.00
C TYR A 327 8.80 -10.54 15.22
N PHE A 328 9.40 -10.05 14.14
CA PHE A 328 8.80 -8.98 13.33
C PHE A 328 7.67 -9.50 12.44
N HIS A 329 7.86 -10.63 11.78
CA HIS A 329 6.92 -11.09 10.75
C HIS A 329 5.68 -11.79 11.31
N SER A 330 5.70 -12.24 12.57
CA SER A 330 4.57 -12.90 13.25
C SER A 330 3.25 -12.13 13.16
N ALA A 331 3.27 -10.79 13.30
CA ALA A 331 2.07 -9.98 13.15
C ALA A 331 1.60 -9.94 11.70
N SER A 332 2.50 -9.60 10.77
CA SER A 332 2.17 -9.53 9.35
C SER A 332 1.62 -10.85 8.79
N ILE A 333 2.23 -11.99 9.16
CA ILE A 333 1.77 -13.32 8.73
C ILE A 333 0.48 -13.71 9.45
N GLY A 334 0.34 -13.38 10.73
CA GLY A 334 -0.90 -13.59 11.48
C GLY A 334 -2.07 -12.87 10.82
N TRP A 335 -1.97 -11.56 10.58
CA TRP A 335 -3.04 -10.81 9.93
C TRP A 335 -3.40 -11.35 8.53
N MET A 336 -2.40 -11.70 7.72
CA MET A 336 -2.63 -12.19 6.35
C MET A 336 -3.33 -13.55 6.28
N LEU A 337 -3.15 -14.38 7.31
CA LEU A 337 -3.72 -15.73 7.38
C LEU A 337 -5.03 -15.79 8.18
N PHE A 338 -5.51 -14.68 8.73
CA PHE A 338 -6.70 -14.66 9.59
C PHE A 338 -8.00 -15.00 8.84
N ASP A 339 -8.15 -14.47 7.62
CA ASP A 339 -9.37 -14.65 6.82
C ASP A 339 -9.40 -15.98 6.05
N ASP A 340 -8.31 -16.74 6.04
CA ASP A 340 -8.24 -18.04 5.38
C ASP A 340 -8.56 -19.16 6.40
N PRO A 341 -9.74 -19.82 6.32
CA PRO A 341 -10.12 -20.84 7.29
C PRO A 341 -9.17 -22.03 7.33
N GLN A 342 -8.44 -22.30 6.23
CA GLN A 342 -7.47 -23.40 6.17
C GLN A 342 -6.15 -23.04 6.86
N LYS A 343 -5.84 -21.74 6.95
CA LYS A 343 -4.57 -21.23 7.50
C LYS A 343 -4.74 -20.50 8.84
N VAL A 344 -5.97 -20.36 9.34
CA VAL A 344 -6.26 -19.66 10.60
C VAL A 344 -5.43 -20.18 11.78
N MET A 345 -5.25 -21.50 11.89
CA MET A 345 -4.44 -22.11 12.95
C MET A 345 -2.93 -21.86 12.76
N GLU A 346 -2.46 -21.81 11.52
CA GLU A 346 -1.07 -21.48 11.20
C GLU A 346 -0.77 -20.02 11.58
N GLY A 347 -1.67 -19.11 11.21
CA GLY A 347 -1.58 -17.71 11.61
C GLY A 347 -1.58 -17.55 13.12
N PHE A 348 -2.50 -18.24 13.83
CA PHE A 348 -2.53 -18.19 15.29
C PHE A 348 -1.23 -18.71 15.92
N GLN A 349 -0.73 -19.87 15.47
CA GLN A 349 0.55 -20.42 15.95
C GLN A 349 1.73 -19.47 15.70
N SER A 350 1.75 -18.78 14.56
CA SER A 350 2.79 -17.79 14.26
C SER A 350 2.77 -16.63 15.25
N VAL A 351 1.58 -16.12 15.60
CA VAL A 351 1.41 -15.06 16.60
C VAL A 351 1.81 -15.54 17.99
N LEU A 352 1.40 -16.75 18.40
CA LEU A 352 1.73 -17.31 19.71
C LEU A 352 3.22 -17.61 19.87
N SER A 353 3.92 -17.95 18.79
CA SER A 353 5.34 -18.36 18.82
C SER A 353 6.28 -17.29 19.40
N VAL A 354 5.83 -16.03 19.41
CA VAL A 354 6.59 -14.87 19.89
C VAL A 354 6.01 -14.28 21.18
N MET A 355 4.91 -14.85 21.71
CA MET A 355 4.34 -14.47 23.01
C MET A 355 5.18 -15.02 24.17
N GLY A 356 6.22 -14.28 24.51
CA GLY A 356 7.14 -14.56 25.62
C GLY A 356 8.27 -13.52 25.70
N CYS A 357 8.03 -12.37 25.07
CA CYS A 357 9.01 -11.46 24.54
C CYS A 357 9.61 -10.53 25.61
N ALA A 358 9.75 -11.00 26.85
CA ALA A 358 10.21 -10.18 27.98
C ALA A 358 11.60 -9.57 27.75
N ASP A 359 12.45 -10.24 26.96
CA ASP A 359 13.83 -9.83 26.69
C ASP A 359 14.06 -9.28 25.27
N ASN A 360 13.05 -9.31 24.39
CA ASN A 360 13.21 -8.89 22.99
C ASN A 360 12.42 -7.60 22.68
N ARG A 361 13.16 -6.57 22.22
CA ARG A 361 12.67 -5.19 22.12
C ARG A 361 11.72 -4.93 20.95
N SER A 362 11.54 -5.89 20.04
CA SER A 362 10.52 -5.85 18.97
C SER A 362 9.09 -5.95 19.50
N CYS A 363 8.93 -6.31 20.78
CA CYS A 363 7.65 -6.45 21.48
C CYS A 363 7.45 -5.35 22.54
N MET A 364 8.27 -4.29 22.49
CA MET A 364 8.14 -3.12 23.36
C MET A 364 7.83 -1.89 22.51
N ASP A 365 6.99 -1.02 23.02
CA ASP A 365 6.71 0.27 22.40
C ASP A 365 8.01 1.07 22.29
N ARG A 366 8.28 1.62 21.10
CA ARG A 366 9.45 2.48 20.84
C ARG A 366 9.10 3.54 19.80
N PRO A 367 9.65 4.76 19.91
CA PRO A 367 9.32 5.86 19.01
C PRO A 367 9.90 5.70 17.59
N ARG A 368 10.86 4.79 17.39
CA ARG A 368 11.54 4.53 16.10
C ARG A 368 11.34 3.11 15.56
N PHE A 369 10.47 2.31 16.18
CA PHE A 369 10.24 0.93 15.74
C PHE A 369 8.79 0.50 15.91
N SER A 370 8.33 -0.30 14.96
CA SER A 370 6.99 -0.19 14.40
C SER A 370 6.04 -1.35 14.75
N PHE A 371 6.18 -1.94 15.94
CA PHE A 371 5.13 -2.84 16.43
C PHE A 371 4.92 -2.69 17.93
N ASN A 372 3.78 -2.10 18.25
CA ASN A 372 3.27 -1.95 19.58
C ASN A 372 2.71 -3.30 20.07
N ILE A 373 2.99 -3.64 21.35
CA ILE A 373 2.44 -4.81 22.03
C ILE A 373 0.91 -4.88 21.98
N LEU A 374 0.25 -3.72 21.87
CA LEU A 374 -1.20 -3.58 21.79
C LEU A 374 -1.80 -4.28 20.57
N SER A 375 -1.20 -4.12 19.39
CA SER A 375 -1.68 -4.77 18.17
C SER A 375 -1.57 -6.29 18.28
N TYR A 376 -0.51 -6.79 18.92
CA TYR A 376 -0.32 -8.21 19.17
C TYR A 376 -1.37 -8.78 20.13
N LEU A 377 -1.65 -8.09 21.24
CA LEU A 377 -2.65 -8.53 22.21
C LEU A 377 -4.07 -8.57 21.61
N LEU A 378 -4.42 -7.59 20.79
CA LEU A 378 -5.69 -7.59 20.08
C LEU A 378 -5.76 -8.70 19.02
N LEU A 379 -4.68 -8.94 18.27
CA LEU A 379 -4.63 -10.04 17.32
C LEU A 379 -4.82 -11.41 18.01
N VAL A 380 -4.18 -11.62 19.17
CA VAL A 380 -4.37 -12.82 19.98
C VAL A 380 -5.80 -12.94 20.47
N THR A 381 -6.41 -11.82 20.88
CA THR A 381 -7.82 -11.78 21.28
C THR A 381 -8.71 -12.20 20.11
N ASP A 382 -8.55 -11.60 18.94
CA ASP A 382 -9.36 -11.89 17.75
C ASP A 382 -9.23 -13.35 17.30
N TYR A 383 -8.01 -13.92 17.32
CA TYR A 383 -7.84 -15.36 17.06
C TYR A 383 -8.53 -16.24 18.10
N SER A 384 -8.45 -15.87 19.38
CA SER A 384 -9.14 -16.61 20.45
C SER A 384 -10.65 -16.55 20.26
N LEU A 385 -11.20 -15.40 19.87
CA LEU A 385 -12.61 -15.25 19.53
C LEU A 385 -13.00 -16.10 18.32
N LYS A 386 -12.21 -16.07 17.24
CA LYS A 386 -12.44 -16.88 16.03
C LYS A 386 -12.42 -18.39 16.31
N LEU A 387 -11.61 -18.82 17.27
CA LEU A 387 -11.53 -20.21 17.72
C LEU A 387 -12.56 -20.58 18.80
N GLY A 388 -13.39 -19.62 19.25
CA GLY A 388 -14.39 -19.83 20.31
C GLY A 388 -13.82 -19.90 21.73
N ASP A 389 -12.55 -19.53 21.95
CA ASP A 389 -11.91 -19.47 23.26
C ASP A 389 -12.17 -18.12 23.96
N ALA A 390 -13.40 -17.96 24.46
CA ALA A 390 -13.80 -16.80 25.25
C ALA A 390 -12.95 -16.62 26.52
N GLY A 391 -12.38 -17.70 27.06
CA GLY A 391 -11.57 -17.65 28.28
C GLY A 391 -10.26 -16.92 28.06
N THR A 392 -9.52 -17.30 27.02
CA THR A 392 -8.27 -16.62 26.64
C THR A 392 -8.54 -15.18 26.20
N ALA A 393 -9.58 -14.95 25.40
CA ALA A 393 -9.96 -13.60 24.98
C ALA A 393 -10.28 -12.69 26.19
N SER A 394 -11.06 -13.18 27.16
CA SER A 394 -11.38 -12.44 28.38
C SER A 394 -10.16 -12.18 29.26
N TYR A 395 -9.24 -13.15 29.37
CA TYR A 395 -7.99 -12.96 30.10
C TYR A 395 -7.14 -11.83 29.49
N VAL A 396 -6.96 -11.81 28.16
CA VAL A 396 -6.20 -10.75 27.49
C VAL A 396 -6.89 -9.39 27.65
N LEU A 397 -8.21 -9.33 27.42
CA LEU A 397 -8.98 -8.09 27.55
C LEU A 397 -8.99 -7.52 28.98
N SER A 398 -8.72 -8.35 30.00
CA SER A 398 -8.58 -7.88 31.38
C SER A 398 -7.34 -6.99 31.62
N PHE A 399 -6.38 -6.97 30.69
CA PHE A 399 -5.16 -6.17 30.82
C PHE A 399 -5.44 -4.67 30.88
N ARG A 400 -6.60 -4.20 30.40
CA ARG A 400 -7.03 -2.81 30.59
C ARG A 400 -7.07 -2.36 32.06
N HIS A 401 -7.26 -3.30 32.99
CA HIS A 401 -7.28 -3.03 34.42
C HIS A 401 -5.89 -3.09 35.07
N ASN A 402 -4.85 -3.45 34.31
CA ASN A 402 -3.48 -3.40 34.78
C ASN A 402 -2.96 -1.95 34.71
N PRO A 403 -2.55 -1.34 35.82
CA PRO A 403 -2.07 0.04 35.82
C PRO A 403 -0.81 0.25 34.95
N TYR A 404 -0.03 -0.80 34.69
CA TYR A 404 1.14 -0.73 33.81
C TYR A 404 0.81 -0.80 32.32
N PHE A 405 -0.44 -1.10 31.97
CA PHE A 405 -0.92 -1.14 30.58
C PHE A 405 -1.42 0.24 30.10
N GLU A 406 -1.61 1.17 31.04
CA GLU A 406 -1.94 2.58 30.79
C GLU A 406 -3.15 2.79 29.86
N TYR A 407 -4.13 1.88 29.88
CA TYR A 407 -5.29 1.88 28.97
C TYR A 407 -6.00 3.24 28.89
N ASP A 408 -6.22 3.91 30.02
CA ASP A 408 -6.92 5.21 30.08
C ASP A 408 -6.14 6.36 29.41
N SER A 409 -4.86 6.16 29.09
CA SER A 409 -4.02 7.16 28.40
C SER A 409 -4.00 7.00 26.88
N TRP A 410 -4.60 5.93 26.36
CA TRP A 410 -4.57 5.66 24.93
C TRP A 410 -5.30 6.73 24.12
N LEU A 411 -4.70 7.09 22.99
CA LEU A 411 -5.26 8.05 22.05
C LEU A 411 -6.13 7.35 20.99
N LEU A 412 -5.81 6.10 20.66
CA LEU A 412 -6.48 5.28 19.64
C LEU A 412 -6.60 3.84 20.14
N GLY A 413 -7.62 3.11 19.68
CA GLY A 413 -7.79 1.68 19.92
C GLY A 413 -8.58 1.28 21.17
N GLN A 414 -8.92 2.23 22.06
CA GLN A 414 -9.81 1.94 23.20
C GLN A 414 -11.15 1.39 22.73
N GLU A 415 -11.74 2.02 21.71
CA GLU A 415 -13.00 1.61 21.10
C GLU A 415 -12.93 0.19 20.52
N ALA A 416 -11.81 -0.21 19.87
CA ALA A 416 -11.63 -1.57 19.37
C ALA A 416 -11.59 -2.60 20.50
N TRP A 417 -10.92 -2.26 21.60
CA TRP A 417 -10.87 -3.07 22.80
C TRP A 417 -12.25 -3.24 23.43
N GLU A 418 -12.98 -2.14 23.62
CA GLU A 418 -14.32 -2.13 24.19
C GLU A 418 -15.32 -2.86 23.31
N HIS A 419 -15.21 -2.74 21.99
CA HIS A 419 -16.07 -3.48 21.05
C HIS A 419 -15.96 -4.99 21.28
N ARG A 420 -14.75 -5.52 21.40
CA ARG A 420 -14.49 -6.95 21.65
C ARG A 420 -14.96 -7.39 23.03
N GLU A 421 -14.73 -6.55 24.04
CA GLU A 421 -15.16 -6.85 25.40
C GLU A 421 -16.69 -6.86 25.52
N ASN A 422 -17.37 -5.87 24.95
CA ASN A 422 -18.82 -5.71 25.07
C ASN A 422 -19.60 -6.70 24.20
N ASN A 423 -19.02 -7.14 23.07
CA ASN A 423 -19.71 -7.98 22.08
C ASN A 423 -19.11 -9.39 21.91
N MET A 424 -18.22 -9.81 22.81
CA MET A 424 -17.47 -11.08 22.74
C MET A 424 -18.30 -12.28 22.27
N MET A 425 -19.44 -12.53 22.93
CA MET A 425 -20.25 -13.71 22.64
C MET A 425 -20.97 -13.61 21.29
N GLU A 426 -21.31 -12.41 20.84
CA GLU A 426 -21.91 -12.20 19.52
C GLU A 426 -20.85 -12.37 18.41
N ILE A 427 -19.64 -11.84 18.61
CA ILE A 427 -18.50 -12.03 17.71
C ILE A 427 -18.19 -13.53 17.54
N ILE A 428 -18.09 -14.27 18.65
CA ILE A 428 -17.87 -15.73 18.62
C ILE A 428 -18.99 -16.43 17.86
N ALA A 429 -20.25 -16.07 18.12
CA ALA A 429 -21.39 -16.70 17.46
C ALA A 429 -21.37 -16.49 15.94
N ARG A 430 -20.91 -15.33 15.47
CA ARG A 430 -20.73 -15.03 14.04
C ARG A 430 -19.62 -15.87 13.42
N TYR A 431 -18.43 -15.90 14.01
CA TYR A 431 -17.35 -16.78 13.52
C TYR A 431 -17.73 -18.27 13.46
N GLN A 432 -18.71 -18.70 14.26
CA GLN A 432 -19.16 -20.08 14.36
C GLN A 432 -20.42 -20.39 13.55
N ASN A 433 -20.96 -19.44 12.77
CA ASN A 433 -22.23 -19.62 12.06
C ASN A 433 -22.10 -20.22 10.64
N ASP A 434 -20.87 -20.56 10.21
CA ASP A 434 -20.51 -21.06 8.88
C ASP A 434 -20.75 -20.06 7.71
N ASP A 435 -21.13 -18.81 7.98
CA ASP A 435 -21.27 -17.73 6.98
C ASP A 435 -20.12 -16.73 7.09
N ILE A 436 -19.12 -16.88 6.22
CA ILE A 436 -17.95 -16.00 6.14
C ILE A 436 -18.30 -14.53 5.86
N ASN A 437 -19.50 -14.23 5.36
CA ASN A 437 -19.91 -12.84 5.14
C ASN A 437 -20.32 -12.15 6.45
N ASP A 438 -20.64 -12.93 7.48
CA ASP A 438 -20.98 -12.42 8.82
C ASP A 438 -19.74 -12.29 9.72
N ASP A 439 -18.60 -12.87 9.32
CA ASP A 439 -17.34 -12.86 10.07
C ASP A 439 -16.90 -11.41 10.37
N PRO A 440 -16.74 -11.04 11.65
CA PRO A 440 -16.15 -9.75 11.99
C PRO A 440 -14.69 -9.66 11.55
N THR A 441 -14.25 -8.48 11.14
CA THR A 441 -12.81 -8.23 10.92
C THR A 441 -12.05 -8.16 12.25
N THR A 442 -10.75 -8.50 12.22
CA THR A 442 -9.87 -8.27 13.39
C THR A 442 -9.70 -6.78 13.65
N ALA A 443 -9.13 -6.41 14.81
CA ALA A 443 -8.79 -5.03 15.13
C ALA A 443 -7.73 -4.43 14.19
N SER A 444 -7.10 -5.26 13.37
CA SER A 444 -6.01 -4.92 12.46
C SER A 444 -6.29 -5.38 11.03
N LEU A 445 -7.57 -5.64 10.70
CA LEU A 445 -8.03 -5.84 9.34
C LEU A 445 -9.12 -4.83 9.02
N LYS A 446 -9.15 -4.36 7.79
CA LYS A 446 -10.18 -3.46 7.27
C LYS A 446 -10.80 -4.08 6.03
N SER A 447 -12.12 -4.03 5.98
CA SER A 447 -12.86 -4.48 4.82
C SER A 447 -12.96 -3.38 3.79
N HIS A 448 -12.91 -3.79 2.53
CA HIS A 448 -12.98 -2.88 1.40
C HIS A 448 -14.08 -3.34 0.47
N LYS A 449 -14.70 -2.39 -0.20
CA LYS A 449 -15.66 -2.64 -1.28
C LYS A 449 -15.03 -3.46 -2.41
N TRP A 450 -13.74 -3.28 -2.65
CA TRP A 450 -12.99 -3.95 -3.71
C TRP A 450 -11.72 -4.60 -3.17
N GLY A 451 -11.43 -5.80 -3.67
CA GLY A 451 -10.26 -6.58 -3.26
C GLY A 451 -10.46 -7.28 -1.91
N PRO A 452 -9.42 -7.97 -1.40
CA PRO A 452 -9.48 -8.62 -0.09
C PRO A 452 -9.36 -7.62 1.05
N ASN A 453 -9.69 -8.06 2.27
CA ASN A 453 -9.38 -7.33 3.49
C ASN A 453 -7.89 -7.00 3.56
N THR A 454 -7.58 -5.83 4.11
CA THR A 454 -6.20 -5.35 4.25
C THR A 454 -5.76 -5.31 5.69
N ILE A 455 -4.48 -5.53 5.91
CA ILE A 455 -3.82 -5.22 7.19
C ILE A 455 -3.93 -3.72 7.47
N THR A 456 -4.50 -3.37 8.62
CA THR A 456 -4.38 -2.05 9.23
C THR A 456 -3.43 -2.12 10.41
N CYS A 457 -2.72 -1.04 10.68
CA CYS A 457 -1.71 -1.02 11.73
C CYS A 457 -1.87 0.21 12.61
N GLN A 458 -3.11 0.64 12.83
CA GLN A 458 -3.45 1.83 13.58
C GLN A 458 -2.82 1.84 14.98
N LEU A 459 -2.69 0.66 15.59
CA LEU A 459 -2.13 0.52 16.92
C LEU A 459 -0.64 0.18 16.90
N CYS A 460 -0.06 -0.18 15.75
CA CYS A 460 1.32 -0.68 15.66
C CYS A 460 2.37 0.39 15.90
N HIS A 461 2.04 1.65 15.64
CA HIS A 461 3.00 2.75 15.66
C HIS A 461 2.62 3.86 16.62
N GLN A 462 1.50 3.74 17.33
CA GLN A 462 1.00 4.80 18.19
C GLN A 462 1.70 4.75 19.55
N ALA A 463 2.21 5.91 19.96
CA ALA A 463 2.80 6.10 21.28
C ALA A 463 1.76 6.17 22.40
N GLN A 464 0.45 6.15 22.11
CA GLN A 464 -0.64 6.19 23.11
C GLN A 464 -0.47 7.31 24.15
N ALA A 465 -0.36 8.56 23.68
CA ALA A 465 -0.08 9.76 24.49
C ALA A 465 1.25 9.78 25.25
N ARG A 466 2.08 8.73 25.12
CA ARG A 466 3.41 8.69 25.75
C ARG A 466 4.33 9.72 25.12
N GLU A 467 4.78 10.68 25.92
CA GLU A 467 5.90 11.53 25.55
C GLU A 467 7.21 10.78 25.77
N TRP A 468 7.88 10.45 24.67
CA TRP A 468 9.19 9.82 24.72
C TRP A 468 10.27 10.83 25.08
N SER A 469 11.19 10.43 25.95
CA SER A 469 12.38 11.22 26.26
C SER A 469 13.24 11.42 25.00
N ASP A 470 14.08 12.45 24.97
CA ASP A 470 15.00 12.66 23.83
C ASP A 470 15.98 11.49 23.68
N GLU A 471 16.34 10.82 24.79
CA GLU A 471 17.15 9.60 24.78
C GLU A 471 16.41 8.42 24.12
N ASP A 472 15.14 8.20 24.47
CA ASP A 472 14.30 7.18 23.84
C ASP A 472 14.08 7.47 22.36
N LYS A 473 13.84 8.75 22.02
CA LYS A 473 13.71 9.23 20.63
C LYS A 473 15.00 9.12 19.85
N ALA A 474 16.17 9.16 20.49
CA ALA A 474 17.47 9.02 19.83
C ALA A 474 17.91 7.55 19.70
N THR A 475 17.30 6.65 20.47
CA THR A 475 17.66 5.23 20.48
C THR A 475 17.26 4.57 19.16
N ILE A 476 18.25 4.04 18.44
CA ILE A 476 18.07 3.25 17.22
C ILE A 476 18.03 1.77 17.60
N PHE A 477 17.00 1.05 17.15
CA PHE A 477 16.89 -0.39 17.36
C PHE A 477 17.71 -1.15 16.34
N TYR A 478 18.59 -2.01 16.82
CA TYR A 478 19.27 -3.04 16.03
C TYR A 478 18.66 -4.41 16.39
N PRO A 479 18.32 -5.24 15.39
CA PRO A 479 17.95 -6.62 15.66
C PRO A 479 19.07 -7.34 16.43
N SER A 480 18.73 -8.42 17.15
CA SER A 480 19.76 -9.27 17.77
C SER A 480 20.72 -9.79 16.70
N GLU A 481 21.96 -10.16 17.09
CA GLU A 481 22.95 -10.70 16.14
C GLU A 481 22.40 -11.88 15.31
N ALA A 482 21.54 -12.71 15.92
CA ALA A 482 20.88 -13.84 15.25
C ALA A 482 19.84 -13.45 14.17
N HIS A 483 19.37 -12.21 14.17
CA HIS A 483 18.35 -11.69 13.23
C HIS A 483 18.79 -10.37 12.57
N GLY A 484 20.09 -10.03 12.64
CA GLY A 484 20.65 -8.78 12.13
C GLY A 484 20.84 -8.76 10.62
N TYR A 485 20.95 -9.93 9.99
CA TYR A 485 21.14 -10.12 8.55
C TYR A 485 20.27 -11.28 8.05
N VAL A 486 19.97 -11.27 6.75
CA VAL A 486 19.14 -12.28 6.09
C VAL A 486 19.97 -13.53 5.81
N GLY A 487 21.15 -13.37 5.19
CA GLY A 487 22.07 -14.45 4.83
C GLY A 487 21.51 -15.34 3.72
N ASN A 488 20.50 -16.15 4.04
CA ASN A 488 19.75 -16.92 3.05
C ASN A 488 18.53 -16.11 2.60
N TRP A 489 18.73 -15.30 1.57
CA TRP A 489 17.64 -14.56 0.93
C TRP A 489 16.56 -15.51 0.44
N PRO A 490 15.27 -15.13 0.56
CA PRO A 490 14.19 -15.95 0.05
C PRO A 490 14.47 -16.37 -1.40
N THR A 491 14.37 -17.67 -1.64
CA THR A 491 14.75 -18.25 -2.94
C THR A 491 13.80 -17.85 -4.06
N ARG A 492 12.62 -17.35 -3.67
CA ARG A 492 11.57 -16.85 -4.54
C ARG A 492 11.15 -15.49 -4.02
N LEU A 493 11.36 -14.48 -4.84
CA LEU A 493 10.84 -13.14 -4.61
C LEU A 493 9.90 -12.85 -5.77
N VAL A 494 8.60 -12.77 -5.49
CA VAL A 494 7.60 -12.44 -6.50
C VAL A 494 7.74 -10.96 -6.82
N ASP A 495 8.26 -10.63 -7.99
CA ASP A 495 8.39 -9.23 -8.36
C ASP A 495 7.05 -8.64 -8.80
N TRP A 496 7.05 -7.32 -8.99
CA TRP A 496 5.91 -6.57 -9.48
C TRP A 496 5.41 -7.03 -10.85
N ASP A 497 6.29 -7.60 -11.67
CA ASP A 497 5.95 -8.09 -13.02
C ASP A 497 5.26 -9.44 -12.96
N ALA A 498 5.67 -10.30 -12.02
CA ALA A 498 5.04 -11.56 -11.71
C ALA A 498 3.58 -11.40 -11.22
N LEU A 499 3.24 -10.28 -10.56
CA LEU A 499 1.84 -9.95 -10.21
C LEU A 499 0.89 -9.82 -11.41
N LEU A 500 1.46 -9.70 -12.61
CA LEU A 500 0.78 -9.49 -13.87
C LEU A 500 1.20 -10.54 -14.90
N ALA A 501 1.74 -11.68 -14.47
CA ALA A 501 2.19 -12.78 -15.33
C ALA A 501 1.34 -14.04 -15.07
N GLU A 502 0.95 -14.73 -16.14
CA GLU A 502 0.60 -16.17 -16.10
C GLU A 502 1.79 -16.96 -16.65
#